data_AF-A0A1G7SDU7-F1
#
_entry.id   AF-A0A1G7SDU7-F1
#
_cell.length_a   1.000
_cell.length_b   1.000
_cell.length_c   1.000
_cell.angle_alpha   90.00
_cell.angle_beta   90.00
_cell.angle_gamma   90.00
#
_symmetry.space_group_name_H-M   'P 1'
#
loop_
_entity.id
_entity.type
_entity.pdbx_description
1 polymer ?
#
loop_
_entity_poly.entity_id
_entity_poly.type
_entity_poly.pdbx_seq_one_letter_code
_entity_poly.pdbx_strand_id
1 'polypeptide(L)'
;MLRRRAMVAGITTAIAALALAATPAAAAPADPAAQADSLAQAAAAKPPPGVISAMQRDLGLNAEQAATRLLNEGRASRTEPTLRKKIKGDFAGSWLTGKTGTLVVATVDPADTATITKAGAQAKVVQRSLRDLTKVKEGLDAAAEHASVEAPVWYVDVQSNSVVVLAQDTAAGDAFVAASGVDTSAVRVVKSDEQPKAYNDVRGGDAYYIGPYRCSVGFSVTRGSTPGFVTAGHCGDVGNTTQGFNRVAQGTFEGSSFPGNDYAWVSVNSQWTPRGVVNGYSAGEIAVAGSQEQIEGASVCRSGSTTQWRCGTIQQRNTSVTYPEGTITGVTRTSACAEGGDSGGSYISGNQAQGVTSGGSGNCSVGGTTYFQPVNEILSVYGLTLVTNTGNPPPQGCANYQNQYNGSLTANQNVYQPTGGSYTTTVSGTHAACLDGPAGVDFDLYLQRLNGNTWTTVATSNSPNPDETISYNGAPGTYRYRVHAYSGSGTYTLGINRP
;
A
#
# COMPACT_ATOMS: atom_id res chain seq x y z
N MET A 1 27.78 -95.21 57.11
CA MET A 1 27.74 -95.61 55.68
C MET A 1 26.86 -94.60 54.94
N LEU A 2 27.39 -94.08 53.83
CA LEU A 2 26.86 -93.09 52.87
C LEU A 2 26.24 -91.76 53.35
N ARG A 3 26.92 -90.69 52.89
CA ARG A 3 26.62 -89.25 52.97
C ARG A 3 25.28 -88.90 52.31
N ARG A 4 24.55 -87.93 52.87
CA ARG A 4 23.80 -86.89 52.12
C ARG A 4 23.50 -85.68 53.02
N ARG A 5 24.15 -84.55 52.70
CA ARG A 5 23.94 -83.18 53.25
C ARG A 5 22.64 -82.61 52.64
N ALA A 6 21.68 -82.10 53.42
CA ALA A 6 21.48 -80.68 53.81
C ALA A 6 21.63 -79.68 52.62
N MET A 7 20.78 -78.69 52.36
CA MET A 7 19.65 -78.06 53.06
C MET A 7 18.95 -77.09 52.07
N VAL A 8 17.64 -76.87 52.27
CA VAL A 8 16.78 -75.71 51.88
C VAL A 8 16.70 -75.31 50.39
N ALA A 9 15.52 -75.53 49.81
CA ALA A 9 15.11 -75.04 48.48
C ALA A 9 14.48 -73.64 48.58
N GLY A 10 15.01 -72.68 47.82
CA GLY A 10 14.35 -71.43 47.47
C GLY A 10 14.06 -71.43 45.97
N ILE A 11 12.80 -71.26 45.57
CA ILE A 11 12.39 -71.07 44.18
C ILE A 11 11.73 -69.69 44.08
N THR A 12 12.42 -68.77 43.41
CA THR A 12 11.92 -67.47 42.99
C THR A 12 11.04 -67.65 41.75
N THR A 13 9.73 -67.39 41.88
CA THR A 13 8.80 -67.29 40.75
C THR A 13 8.66 -65.82 40.36
N ALA A 14 9.20 -65.48 39.18
CA ALA A 14 9.04 -64.17 38.55
C ALA A 14 7.66 -64.08 37.87
N ILE A 15 6.83 -63.13 38.30
CA ILE A 15 5.54 -62.81 37.68
C ILE A 15 5.82 -61.82 36.54
N ALA A 16 5.71 -62.29 35.29
CA ALA A 16 5.73 -61.44 34.10
C ALA A 16 4.29 -61.00 33.76
N ALA A 17 3.97 -59.73 33.99
CA ALA A 17 2.71 -59.13 33.58
C ALA A 17 2.78 -58.75 32.09
N LEU A 18 1.90 -59.34 31.27
CA LEU A 18 1.74 -59.04 29.85
C LEU A 18 0.90 -57.76 29.71
N ALA A 19 1.52 -56.62 29.45
CA ALA A 19 0.83 -55.40 29.05
C ALA A 19 0.75 -55.35 27.51
N LEU A 20 -0.46 -55.45 26.94
CA LEU A 20 -0.69 -55.11 25.54
C LEU A 20 -0.55 -53.60 25.36
N ALA A 21 0.62 -53.15 24.91
CA ALA A 21 0.80 -51.81 24.38
C ALA A 21 0.19 -51.76 22.96
N ALA A 22 -1.01 -51.20 22.83
CA ALA A 22 -1.48 -50.70 21.55
C ALA A 22 -0.59 -49.52 21.15
N THR A 23 0.29 -49.72 20.17
CA THR A 23 1.02 -48.62 19.56
C THR A 23 0.00 -47.76 18.79
N PRO A 24 -0.14 -46.46 19.08
CA PRO A 24 -0.87 -45.60 18.17
C PRO A 24 -0.11 -45.59 16.85
N ALA A 25 -0.78 -45.98 15.77
CA ALA A 25 -0.25 -45.81 14.43
C ALA A 25 0.08 -44.32 14.26
N ALA A 26 1.37 -44.00 14.18
CA ALA A 26 1.80 -42.66 13.85
C ALA A 26 1.21 -42.30 12.49
N ALA A 27 0.30 -41.33 12.46
CA ALA A 27 -0.21 -40.78 11.21
C ALA A 27 0.99 -40.30 10.39
N ALA A 28 1.14 -40.80 9.17
CA ALA A 28 2.16 -40.31 8.24
C ALA A 28 2.03 -38.78 8.14
N PRO A 29 3.14 -38.02 8.09
CA PRO A 29 3.06 -36.58 7.87
C PRO A 29 2.31 -36.34 6.56
N ALA A 30 1.22 -35.57 6.65
CA ALA A 30 0.42 -35.22 5.49
C ALA A 30 1.30 -34.46 4.48
N ASP A 31 1.20 -34.82 3.21
CA ASP A 31 1.89 -34.13 2.12
C ASP A 31 1.49 -32.65 2.13
N PRO A 32 2.43 -31.70 2.30
CA PRO A 32 2.14 -30.26 2.30
C PRO A 32 1.37 -29.81 1.05
N ALA A 33 1.60 -30.47 -0.09
CA ALA A 33 0.86 -30.19 -1.33
C ALA A 33 -0.61 -30.61 -1.23
N ALA A 34 -0.89 -31.77 -0.63
CA ALA A 34 -2.26 -32.25 -0.43
C ALA A 34 -3.02 -31.39 0.61
N GLN A 35 -2.33 -30.88 1.63
CA GLN A 35 -2.91 -29.93 2.58
C GLN A 35 -3.21 -28.57 1.92
N ALA A 36 -2.29 -28.03 1.12
CA ALA A 36 -2.55 -26.80 0.36
C ALA A 36 -3.73 -26.94 -0.62
N ASP A 37 -3.84 -28.09 -1.29
CA ASP A 37 -4.97 -28.40 -2.18
C ASP A 37 -6.31 -28.47 -1.45
N SER A 38 -6.34 -29.02 -0.22
CA SER A 38 -7.55 -29.08 0.60
C SER A 38 -7.99 -27.72 1.13
N LEU A 39 -7.04 -26.86 1.51
CA LEU A 39 -7.32 -25.48 1.96
C LEU A 39 -7.82 -24.61 0.81
N ALA A 40 -7.25 -24.74 -0.39
CA ALA A 40 -7.73 -24.06 -1.58
C ALA A 40 -9.15 -24.50 -1.97
N GLN A 41 -9.49 -25.78 -1.80
CA GLN A 41 -10.84 -26.31 -2.00
C GLN A 41 -11.85 -25.74 -1.00
N ALA A 42 -11.48 -25.67 0.27
CA ALA A 42 -12.31 -25.06 1.30
C ALA A 42 -12.52 -23.56 1.06
N ALA A 43 -11.49 -22.84 0.62
CA ALA A 43 -11.56 -21.42 0.29
C ALA A 43 -12.44 -21.14 -0.95
N ALA A 44 -12.38 -21.99 -1.98
CA ALA A 44 -13.26 -21.88 -3.14
C ALA A 44 -14.73 -22.22 -2.80
N ALA A 45 -14.95 -23.17 -1.88
CA ALA A 45 -16.29 -23.54 -1.42
C ALA A 45 -16.91 -22.54 -0.43
N LYS A 46 -16.07 -21.84 0.35
CA LYS A 46 -16.47 -20.81 1.31
C LYS A 46 -15.52 -19.61 1.21
N PRO A 47 -15.72 -18.71 0.23
CA PRO A 47 -14.84 -17.58 0.04
C PRO A 47 -14.83 -16.64 1.24
N PRO A 48 -13.71 -15.95 1.52
CA PRO A 48 -13.64 -14.91 2.53
C PRO A 48 -14.77 -13.86 2.37
N PRO A 49 -15.29 -13.29 3.48
CA PRO A 49 -16.30 -12.25 3.41
C PRO A 49 -15.87 -11.10 2.48
N GLY A 50 -16.74 -10.72 1.53
CA GLY A 50 -16.50 -9.62 0.58
C GLY A 50 -16.00 -10.03 -0.81
N VAL A 51 -15.46 -11.24 -0.99
CA VAL A 51 -14.98 -11.70 -2.32
C VAL A 51 -16.13 -11.81 -3.32
N ILE A 52 -17.26 -12.40 -2.92
CA ILE A 52 -18.45 -12.48 -3.78
C ILE A 52 -18.94 -11.09 -4.17
N SER A 53 -19.06 -10.18 -3.20
CA SER A 53 -19.50 -8.80 -3.45
C SER A 53 -18.56 -8.06 -4.41
N ALA A 54 -17.24 -8.25 -4.27
CA ALA A 54 -16.26 -7.68 -5.19
C ALA A 54 -16.41 -8.26 -6.61
N MET A 55 -16.56 -9.58 -6.75
CA MET A 55 -16.79 -10.22 -8.05
C MET A 55 -18.11 -9.78 -8.69
N GLN A 56 -19.17 -9.53 -7.91
CA GLN A 56 -20.42 -9.01 -8.43
C GLN A 56 -20.24 -7.59 -8.99
N ARG A 57 -19.57 -6.72 -8.24
CA ARG A 57 -19.29 -5.33 -8.62
C ARG A 57 -18.37 -5.23 -9.85
N ASP A 58 -17.25 -5.96 -9.82
CA ASP A 58 -16.15 -5.76 -10.77
C ASP A 58 -16.30 -6.61 -12.03
N LEU A 59 -16.91 -7.80 -11.92
CA LEU A 59 -17.04 -8.74 -13.04
C LEU A 59 -18.48 -8.81 -13.59
N GLY A 60 -19.42 -8.03 -13.03
CA GLY A 60 -20.83 -8.02 -13.46
C GLY A 60 -21.53 -9.37 -13.28
N LEU A 61 -21.15 -10.11 -12.23
CA LEU A 61 -21.71 -11.40 -11.86
C LEU A 61 -22.84 -11.24 -10.86
N ASN A 62 -23.78 -12.18 -10.81
CA ASN A 62 -24.63 -12.34 -9.64
C ASN A 62 -23.94 -13.23 -8.58
N ALA A 63 -24.46 -13.28 -7.36
CA ALA A 63 -23.84 -14.00 -6.25
C ALA A 63 -23.65 -15.51 -6.55
N GLU A 64 -24.62 -16.14 -7.20
CA GLU A 64 -24.57 -17.54 -7.60
C GLU A 64 -23.50 -17.79 -8.67
N GLN A 65 -23.39 -16.91 -9.67
CA GLN A 65 -22.38 -16.95 -10.72
C GLN A 65 -20.98 -16.76 -10.15
N ALA A 66 -20.79 -15.84 -9.22
CA ALA A 66 -19.52 -15.62 -8.53
C ALA A 66 -19.09 -16.85 -7.71
N ALA A 67 -20.01 -17.43 -6.92
CA ALA A 67 -19.74 -18.66 -6.17
C ALA A 67 -19.41 -19.84 -7.10
N THR A 68 -20.20 -20.02 -8.16
CA THR A 68 -19.98 -21.08 -9.17
C THR A 68 -18.65 -20.90 -9.89
N ARG A 69 -18.28 -19.65 -10.21
CA ARG A 69 -17.01 -19.32 -10.85
C ARG A 69 -15.83 -19.72 -9.97
N LEU A 70 -15.84 -19.40 -8.69
CA LEU A 70 -14.77 -19.78 -7.76
C LEU A 70 -14.62 -21.30 -7.64
N LEU A 71 -15.73 -22.03 -7.59
CA LEU A 71 -15.71 -23.50 -7.61
C LEU A 71 -15.12 -24.07 -8.90
N ASN A 72 -15.44 -23.46 -10.04
CA ASN A 72 -14.91 -23.87 -11.34
C ASN A 72 -13.43 -23.52 -11.51
N GLU A 73 -13.00 -22.35 -11.06
CA GLU A 73 -11.59 -21.95 -10.98
C GLU A 73 -10.79 -22.93 -10.12
N GLY A 74 -11.30 -23.26 -8.92
CA GLY A 74 -10.68 -24.27 -8.06
C GLY A 74 -10.58 -25.65 -8.71
N ARG A 75 -11.61 -26.09 -9.46
CA ARG A 75 -11.55 -27.33 -10.25
C ARG A 75 -10.52 -27.24 -11.37
N ALA A 76 -10.52 -26.13 -12.11
CA ALA A 76 -9.62 -25.91 -13.23
C ALA A 76 -8.15 -25.94 -12.80
N SER A 77 -7.80 -25.33 -11.66
CA SER A 77 -6.44 -25.35 -11.11
C SER A 77 -5.89 -26.76 -10.84
N ARG A 78 -6.75 -27.77 -10.63
CA ARG A 78 -6.34 -29.18 -10.47
C ARG A 78 -6.36 -29.96 -11.78
N THR A 79 -7.37 -29.72 -12.60
CA THR A 79 -7.56 -30.43 -13.87
C THR A 79 -6.52 -30.02 -14.90
N GLU A 80 -6.19 -28.73 -15.00
CA GLU A 80 -5.27 -28.19 -16.01
C GLU A 80 -3.86 -28.81 -15.93
N PRO A 81 -3.17 -28.85 -14.77
CA PRO A 81 -1.81 -29.41 -14.73
C PRO A 81 -1.79 -30.90 -15.07
N THR A 82 -2.87 -31.62 -14.74
CA THR A 82 -3.03 -33.04 -15.07
C THR A 82 -3.18 -33.23 -16.58
N LEU A 83 -4.02 -32.41 -17.22
CA LEU A 83 -4.21 -32.44 -18.67
C LEU A 83 -2.95 -32.04 -19.41
N ARG A 84 -2.27 -30.96 -18.99
CA ARG A 84 -1.00 -30.51 -19.56
C ARG A 84 0.06 -31.62 -19.52
N LYS A 85 0.18 -32.35 -18.41
CA LYS A 85 1.11 -33.51 -18.31
C LYS A 85 0.72 -34.69 -19.21
N LYS A 86 -0.58 -34.92 -19.43
CA LYS A 86 -1.08 -36.03 -20.26
C LYS A 86 -0.94 -35.75 -21.75
N ILE A 87 -1.31 -34.55 -22.18
CA ILE A 87 -1.30 -34.06 -23.57
C ILE A 87 0.14 -33.76 -24.03
N LYS A 88 1.03 -33.35 -23.11
CA LYS A 88 2.47 -33.15 -23.38
C LYS A 88 2.72 -32.14 -24.51
N GLY A 89 3.35 -32.58 -25.60
CA GLY A 89 3.80 -31.74 -26.70
C GLY A 89 2.64 -31.12 -27.48
N ASP A 90 1.47 -31.75 -27.44
CA ASP A 90 0.31 -31.29 -28.19
C ASP A 90 -0.46 -30.18 -27.47
N PHE A 91 -0.10 -29.89 -26.21
CA PHE A 91 -0.79 -28.90 -25.38
C PHE A 91 -0.59 -27.49 -25.92
N ALA A 92 -1.69 -26.80 -26.21
CA ALA A 92 -1.70 -25.49 -26.86
C ALA A 92 -2.16 -24.33 -25.95
N GLY A 93 -2.28 -24.59 -24.65
CA GLY A 93 -2.71 -23.61 -23.65
C GLY A 93 -4.08 -23.91 -23.06
N SER A 94 -4.47 -23.12 -22.06
CA SER A 94 -5.77 -23.24 -21.41
C SER A 94 -6.24 -21.90 -20.86
N TRP A 95 -7.56 -21.71 -20.75
CA TRP A 95 -8.17 -20.51 -20.20
C TRP A 95 -9.56 -20.81 -19.65
N LEU A 96 -10.09 -19.87 -18.88
CA LEU A 96 -11.47 -19.92 -18.41
C LEU A 96 -12.34 -19.00 -19.26
N THR A 97 -13.50 -19.50 -19.68
CA THR A 97 -14.44 -18.73 -20.49
C THR A 97 -15.83 -18.63 -19.84
N GLY A 98 -16.57 -17.59 -20.22
CA GLY A 98 -17.91 -17.31 -19.69
C GLY A 98 -17.93 -16.81 -18.25
N LYS A 99 -19.13 -16.41 -17.80
CA LYS A 99 -19.36 -15.82 -16.47
C LYS A 99 -19.00 -16.78 -15.33
N THR A 100 -19.20 -18.07 -15.52
CA THR A 100 -18.95 -19.11 -14.51
C THR A 100 -17.60 -19.80 -14.66
N GLY A 101 -16.72 -19.39 -15.59
CA GLY A 101 -15.36 -19.91 -15.70
C GLY A 101 -15.27 -21.38 -16.17
N THR A 102 -15.83 -21.71 -17.34
CA THR A 102 -15.63 -23.02 -17.96
C THR A 102 -14.17 -23.17 -18.42
N LEU A 103 -13.49 -24.24 -18.01
CA LEU A 103 -12.12 -24.53 -18.46
C LEU A 103 -12.12 -24.98 -19.92
N VAL A 104 -11.39 -24.25 -20.76
CA VAL A 104 -11.03 -24.65 -22.12
C VAL A 104 -9.58 -25.08 -22.13
N VAL A 105 -9.29 -26.23 -22.74
CA VAL A 105 -7.92 -26.71 -22.99
C VAL A 105 -7.75 -26.86 -24.49
N ALA A 106 -6.72 -26.18 -25.01
CA ALA A 106 -6.36 -26.25 -26.41
C ALA A 106 -5.33 -27.36 -26.66
N THR A 107 -5.48 -28.05 -27.79
CA THR A 107 -4.53 -29.07 -28.29
C THR A 107 -4.30 -28.87 -29.79
N VAL A 108 -3.15 -29.31 -30.31
CA VAL A 108 -2.92 -29.42 -31.77
C VAL A 108 -3.34 -30.78 -32.33
N ASP A 109 -3.55 -31.79 -31.48
CA ASP A 109 -3.98 -33.14 -31.90
C ASP A 109 -5.47 -33.36 -31.57
N PRO A 110 -6.35 -33.53 -32.58
CA PRO A 110 -7.74 -33.91 -32.37
C PRO A 110 -7.94 -35.17 -31.50
N ALA A 111 -6.97 -36.09 -31.45
CA ALA A 111 -7.05 -37.30 -30.62
C ALA A 111 -7.11 -37.00 -29.11
N ASP A 112 -6.56 -35.87 -28.65
CA ASP A 112 -6.58 -35.49 -27.23
C ASP A 112 -7.94 -34.97 -26.76
N THR A 113 -8.85 -34.63 -27.68
CA THR A 113 -10.16 -34.06 -27.35
C THR A 113 -10.96 -34.98 -26.42
N ALA A 114 -10.85 -36.30 -26.59
CA ALA A 114 -11.48 -37.30 -25.72
C ALA A 114 -10.90 -37.26 -24.29
N THR A 115 -9.59 -37.11 -24.16
CA THR A 115 -8.92 -37.00 -22.84
C THR A 115 -9.32 -35.71 -22.12
N ILE A 116 -9.38 -34.59 -22.85
CA ILE A 116 -9.77 -33.28 -22.33
C ILE A 116 -11.23 -33.28 -21.84
N THR A 117 -12.15 -33.75 -22.69
CA THR A 117 -13.58 -33.79 -22.35
C THR A 117 -13.88 -34.76 -21.21
N LYS A 118 -13.21 -35.92 -21.16
CA LYS A 118 -13.32 -36.87 -20.04
C LYS A 118 -12.89 -36.25 -18.70
N ALA A 119 -11.99 -35.27 -18.72
CA ALA A 119 -11.54 -34.55 -17.53
C ALA A 119 -12.45 -33.36 -17.16
N GLY A 120 -13.56 -33.15 -17.89
CA GLY A 120 -14.55 -32.10 -17.61
C GLY A 120 -14.18 -30.72 -18.17
N ALA A 121 -13.20 -30.64 -19.09
CA ALA A 121 -12.84 -29.41 -19.78
C ALA A 121 -13.39 -29.40 -21.22
N GLN A 122 -13.58 -28.21 -21.78
CA GLN A 122 -13.90 -28.03 -23.19
C GLN A 122 -12.62 -28.16 -24.02
N ALA A 123 -12.61 -29.06 -25.01
CA ALA A 123 -11.48 -29.19 -25.93
C ALA A 123 -11.58 -28.17 -27.07
N LYS A 124 -10.44 -27.57 -27.43
CA LYS A 124 -10.32 -26.73 -28.64
C LYS A 124 -9.10 -27.16 -29.45
N VAL A 125 -9.30 -27.59 -30.69
CA VAL A 125 -8.18 -27.89 -31.60
C VAL A 125 -7.67 -26.58 -32.21
N VAL A 126 -6.36 -26.35 -32.16
CA VAL A 126 -5.70 -25.16 -32.70
C VAL A 126 -4.45 -25.54 -33.48
N GLN A 127 -3.78 -24.57 -34.12
CA GLN A 127 -2.69 -24.85 -35.06
C GLN A 127 -1.32 -24.98 -34.40
N ARG A 128 -1.04 -24.19 -33.35
CA ARG A 128 0.28 -24.09 -32.72
C ARG A 128 0.25 -24.61 -31.30
N SER A 129 1.25 -25.41 -30.93
CA SER A 129 1.41 -25.83 -29.55
C SER A 129 1.85 -24.65 -28.67
N LEU A 130 1.65 -24.75 -27.36
CA LEU A 130 2.12 -23.74 -26.41
C LEU A 130 3.64 -23.67 -26.46
N ARG A 131 4.30 -24.81 -26.64
CA ARG A 131 5.76 -24.90 -26.79
C ARG A 131 6.25 -24.07 -27.97
N ASP A 132 5.56 -24.11 -29.11
CA ASP A 132 5.99 -23.36 -30.30
C ASP A 132 5.74 -21.86 -30.14
N LEU A 133 4.60 -21.46 -29.56
CA LEU A 133 4.34 -20.06 -29.24
C LEU A 133 5.32 -19.49 -28.20
N THR A 134 5.69 -20.29 -27.20
CA THR A 134 6.71 -19.91 -26.21
C THR A 134 8.06 -19.67 -26.87
N LYS A 135 8.51 -20.52 -27.81
CA LYS A 135 9.75 -20.30 -28.56
C LYS A 135 9.73 -18.99 -29.35
N VAL A 136 8.60 -18.65 -29.97
CA VAL A 136 8.44 -17.37 -30.68
C VAL A 136 8.58 -16.20 -29.71
N LYS A 137 7.93 -16.26 -28.54
CA LYS A 137 8.07 -15.22 -27.50
C LYS A 137 9.52 -15.11 -26.99
N GLU A 138 10.20 -16.23 -26.74
CA GLU A 138 11.61 -16.25 -26.31
C GLU A 138 12.55 -15.64 -27.36
N GLY A 139 12.24 -15.80 -28.65
CA GLY A 139 12.99 -15.12 -29.72
C GLY A 139 12.79 -13.59 -29.71
N LEU A 140 11.57 -13.11 -29.43
CA LEU A 140 11.31 -11.69 -29.22
C LEU A 140 12.01 -11.16 -27.95
N ASP A 141 12.03 -11.95 -26.87
CA ASP A 141 12.75 -11.61 -25.63
C ASP A 141 14.25 -11.40 -25.92
N ALA A 142 14.88 -12.31 -26.66
CA ALA A 142 16.30 -12.20 -27.03
C ALA A 142 16.58 -11.01 -27.96
N ALA A 143 15.68 -10.71 -28.90
CA ALA A 143 15.84 -9.56 -29.80
C ALA A 143 15.76 -8.21 -29.04
N ALA A 144 14.94 -8.14 -27.99
CA ALA A 144 14.77 -6.94 -27.18
C ALA A 144 16.02 -6.56 -26.37
N GLU A 145 16.95 -7.50 -26.11
CA GLU A 145 18.22 -7.20 -25.43
C GLU A 145 19.15 -6.31 -26.25
N HIS A 146 18.93 -6.23 -27.57
CA HIS A 146 19.86 -5.59 -28.51
C HIS A 146 19.20 -4.50 -29.37
N ALA A 147 17.92 -4.21 -29.16
CA ALA A 147 17.17 -3.20 -29.90
C ALA A 147 16.37 -2.30 -28.95
N SER A 148 16.25 -1.01 -29.30
CA SER A 148 15.26 -0.15 -28.67
C SER A 148 13.87 -0.60 -29.13
N VAL A 149 13.00 -0.93 -28.19
CA VAL A 149 11.68 -1.50 -28.50
C VAL A 149 10.60 -0.44 -28.26
N GLU A 150 10.00 0.08 -29.33
CA GLU A 150 8.79 0.94 -29.28
C GLU A 150 7.49 0.13 -29.12
N ALA A 151 7.63 -1.10 -28.64
CA ALA A 151 6.57 -2.08 -28.40
C ALA A 151 6.78 -2.75 -27.02
N PRO A 152 6.47 -2.07 -25.91
CA PRO A 152 6.95 -2.45 -24.57
C PRO A 152 6.36 -3.76 -24.01
N VAL A 153 5.36 -4.34 -24.68
CA VAL A 153 4.63 -5.52 -24.18
C VAL A 153 4.44 -6.54 -25.28
N TRP A 154 4.90 -7.78 -25.05
CA TRP A 154 4.58 -8.93 -25.89
C TRP A 154 4.35 -10.21 -25.08
N TYR A 155 3.42 -11.05 -25.52
CA TYR A 155 2.97 -12.21 -24.77
C TYR A 155 2.39 -13.32 -25.66
N VAL A 156 2.35 -14.54 -25.16
CA VAL A 156 1.59 -15.66 -25.77
C VAL A 156 0.12 -15.47 -25.45
N ASP A 157 -0.70 -15.26 -26.49
CA ASP A 157 -2.16 -15.28 -26.40
C ASP A 157 -2.69 -16.67 -26.77
N VAL A 158 -2.95 -17.49 -25.74
CA VAL A 158 -3.49 -18.84 -25.91
C VAL A 158 -4.91 -18.86 -26.48
N GLN A 159 -5.68 -17.77 -26.35
CA GLN A 159 -7.05 -17.72 -26.86
C GLN A 159 -7.07 -17.55 -28.38
N SER A 160 -6.20 -16.67 -28.89
CA SER A 160 -6.01 -16.47 -30.34
C SER A 160 -4.95 -17.36 -30.98
N ASN A 161 -4.26 -18.19 -30.19
CA ASN A 161 -3.20 -19.12 -30.64
C ASN A 161 -2.06 -18.42 -31.41
N SER A 162 -1.61 -17.28 -30.88
CA SER A 162 -0.57 -16.43 -31.46
C SER A 162 0.25 -15.74 -30.37
N VAL A 163 1.40 -15.18 -30.74
CA VAL A 163 2.12 -14.19 -29.91
C VAL A 163 1.63 -12.80 -30.29
N VAL A 164 1.32 -11.97 -29.30
CA VAL A 164 0.88 -10.58 -29.52
C VAL A 164 2.00 -9.64 -29.16
N VAL A 165 2.22 -8.62 -29.99
CA VAL A 165 3.14 -7.49 -29.74
C VAL A 165 2.30 -6.23 -29.70
N LEU A 166 2.32 -5.51 -28.58
CA LEU A 166 1.61 -4.25 -28.41
C LEU A 166 2.54 -3.08 -28.73
N ALA A 167 2.18 -2.27 -29.72
CA ALA A 167 3.00 -1.14 -30.19
C ALA A 167 2.15 0.11 -30.41
N GLN A 168 2.68 1.30 -30.11
CA GLN A 168 1.99 2.56 -30.44
C GLN A 168 2.01 2.82 -31.95
N ASP A 169 3.18 2.63 -32.56
CA ASP A 169 3.36 2.56 -34.01
C ASP A 169 3.47 1.09 -34.42
N THR A 170 2.47 0.59 -35.14
CA THR A 170 2.46 -0.78 -35.62
C THR A 170 3.57 -1.05 -36.64
N ALA A 171 4.03 -0.04 -37.38
CA ALA A 171 5.13 -0.21 -38.33
C ALA A 171 6.47 -0.47 -37.60
N ALA A 172 6.70 0.23 -36.48
CA ALA A 172 7.85 -0.04 -35.61
C ALA A 172 7.75 -1.43 -34.96
N GLY A 173 6.54 -1.82 -34.53
CA GLY A 173 6.27 -3.18 -34.04
C GLY A 173 6.56 -4.26 -35.08
N ASP A 174 6.10 -4.08 -36.33
CA ASP A 174 6.36 -5.00 -37.44
C ASP A 174 7.86 -5.08 -37.77
N ALA A 175 8.57 -3.95 -37.74
CA ALA A 175 10.02 -3.90 -37.95
C ALA A 175 10.78 -4.66 -36.85
N PHE A 176 10.37 -4.51 -35.59
CA PHE A 176 10.94 -5.28 -34.47
C PHE A 176 10.72 -6.79 -34.65
N VAL A 177 9.50 -7.19 -35.01
CA VAL A 177 9.17 -8.60 -35.27
C VAL A 177 10.00 -9.15 -36.42
N ALA A 178 10.13 -8.43 -37.53
CA ALA A 178 10.96 -8.84 -38.66
C ALA A 178 12.45 -8.96 -38.28
N ALA A 179 12.97 -8.01 -37.49
CA ALA A 179 14.35 -8.01 -37.04
C ALA A 179 14.68 -9.15 -36.06
N SER A 180 13.70 -9.63 -35.30
CA SER A 180 13.89 -10.73 -34.34
C SER A 180 14.12 -12.10 -34.98
N GLY A 181 13.78 -12.27 -36.26
CA GLY A 181 13.96 -13.55 -36.98
C GLY A 181 13.00 -14.67 -36.56
N VAL A 182 11.98 -14.37 -35.75
CA VAL A 182 10.95 -15.33 -35.35
C VAL A 182 9.97 -15.64 -36.49
N ASP A 183 9.17 -16.70 -36.35
CA ASP A 183 8.08 -16.99 -37.28
C ASP A 183 7.00 -15.89 -37.20
N THR A 184 7.04 -14.96 -38.14
CA THR A 184 6.12 -13.81 -38.19
C THR A 184 4.66 -14.24 -38.40
N SER A 185 4.41 -15.43 -38.96
CA SER A 185 3.04 -15.95 -39.11
C SER A 185 2.37 -16.28 -37.77
N ALA A 186 3.17 -16.46 -36.72
CA ALA A 186 2.72 -16.71 -35.36
C ALA A 186 2.53 -15.41 -34.55
N VAL A 187 2.92 -14.25 -35.08
CA VAL A 187 2.90 -12.97 -34.37
C VAL A 187 1.79 -12.06 -34.90
N ARG A 188 1.09 -11.38 -33.99
CA ARG A 188 0.13 -10.32 -34.30
C ARG A 188 0.58 -9.03 -33.63
N VAL A 189 0.92 -8.03 -34.43
CA VAL A 189 1.16 -6.67 -33.92
C VAL A 189 -0.20 -5.99 -33.75
N VAL A 190 -0.44 -5.43 -32.56
CA VAL A 190 -1.68 -4.77 -32.19
C VAL A 190 -1.37 -3.36 -31.71
N LYS A 191 -2.07 -2.37 -32.25
CA LYS A 191 -1.95 -0.99 -31.79
C LYS A 191 -2.36 -0.89 -30.32
N SER A 192 -1.51 -0.30 -29.49
CA SER A 192 -1.77 -0.09 -28.06
C SER A 192 -1.14 1.20 -27.57
N ASP A 193 -1.83 1.92 -26.69
CA ASP A 193 -1.30 3.09 -26.00
C ASP A 193 -0.61 2.73 -24.67
N GLU A 194 -0.49 1.43 -24.36
CA GLU A 194 0.14 0.94 -23.12
C GLU A 194 1.62 1.31 -23.04
N GLN A 195 2.00 1.95 -21.94
CA GLN A 195 3.37 2.38 -21.64
C GLN A 195 3.69 2.08 -20.17
N PRO A 196 4.05 0.84 -19.83
CA PRO A 196 4.39 0.47 -18.46
C PRO A 196 5.58 1.30 -17.97
N LYS A 197 5.45 1.90 -16.79
CA LYS A 197 6.50 2.69 -16.14
C LYS A 197 6.68 2.20 -14.70
N ALA A 198 7.91 2.22 -14.20
CA ALA A 198 8.17 2.03 -12.78
C ALA A 198 7.56 3.23 -12.02
N TYR A 199 6.67 2.97 -11.07
CA TYR A 199 6.12 3.99 -10.18
C TYR A 199 7.06 4.18 -8.98
N ASN A 200 7.67 5.36 -8.86
CA ASN A 200 8.42 5.76 -7.68
C ASN A 200 7.58 6.73 -6.84
N ASP A 201 7.67 6.66 -5.52
CA ASP A 201 6.97 7.60 -4.64
C ASP A 201 7.86 8.81 -4.31
N VAL A 202 7.24 9.99 -4.26
CA VAL A 202 7.83 11.18 -3.64
C VAL A 202 7.23 11.33 -2.24
N ARG A 203 8.07 11.24 -1.22
CA ARG A 203 7.69 11.37 0.19
C ARG A 203 8.58 12.40 0.87
N GLY A 204 8.01 13.16 1.80
CA GLY A 204 8.80 14.09 2.62
C GLY A 204 9.91 13.36 3.36
N GLY A 205 11.11 13.94 3.43
CA GLY A 205 12.28 13.38 4.07
C GLY A 205 13.16 12.47 3.20
N ASP A 206 12.65 11.96 2.06
CA ASP A 206 13.46 11.14 1.15
C ASP A 206 14.59 11.99 0.51
N ALA A 207 15.71 11.34 0.18
CA ALA A 207 16.82 12.00 -0.49
C ALA A 207 16.46 12.37 -1.94
N TYR A 208 16.97 13.49 -2.41
CA TYR A 208 17.12 13.79 -3.83
C TYR A 208 18.47 14.44 -4.09
N TYR A 209 18.92 14.38 -5.34
CA TYR A 209 20.25 14.77 -5.75
C TYR A 209 20.21 15.83 -6.85
N ILE A 210 21.06 16.84 -6.72
CA ILE A 210 21.31 17.87 -7.72
C ILE A 210 22.79 17.75 -8.10
N GLY A 211 23.08 17.00 -9.17
CA GLY A 211 24.45 16.62 -9.49
C GLY A 211 25.12 15.88 -8.31
N PRO A 212 26.23 16.39 -7.73
CA PRO A 212 26.88 15.78 -6.58
C PRO A 212 26.21 16.09 -5.24
N TYR A 213 25.35 17.12 -5.18
CA TYR A 213 24.73 17.59 -3.95
C TYR A 213 23.53 16.74 -3.56
N ARG A 214 23.30 16.58 -2.26
CA ARG A 214 22.15 15.86 -1.70
C ARG A 214 21.36 16.81 -0.81
N CYS A 215 20.05 16.85 -1.05
CA CYS A 215 19.07 17.45 -0.16
C CYS A 215 17.95 16.44 0.14
N SER A 216 16.97 16.86 0.93
CA SER A 216 15.81 16.07 1.30
C SER A 216 14.53 16.71 0.79
N VAL A 217 13.58 15.89 0.37
CA VAL A 217 12.25 16.33 -0.06
C VAL A 217 11.51 16.95 1.14
N GLY A 218 10.86 18.09 0.94
CA GLY A 218 10.04 18.74 1.97
C GLY A 218 8.64 18.12 2.05
N PHE A 219 7.76 18.54 1.15
CA PHE A 219 6.41 17.99 1.06
C PHE A 219 5.99 17.84 -0.39
N SER A 220 5.27 16.76 -0.68
CA SER A 220 4.59 16.58 -1.96
C SER A 220 3.55 17.68 -2.18
N VAL A 221 3.56 18.26 -3.37
CA VAL A 221 2.64 19.33 -3.78
C VAL A 221 2.16 19.12 -5.20
N THR A 222 1.14 19.88 -5.57
CA THR A 222 0.69 20.03 -6.96
C THR A 222 0.58 21.52 -7.31
N ARG A 223 0.84 21.84 -8.57
CA ARG A 223 0.50 23.14 -9.18
C ARG A 223 -0.47 22.89 -10.33
N GLY A 224 -1.77 22.98 -10.04
CA GLY A 224 -2.78 22.45 -10.97
C GLY A 224 -2.57 20.95 -11.17
N SER A 225 -2.37 20.50 -12.41
CA SER A 225 -2.07 19.10 -12.72
C SER A 225 -0.58 18.74 -12.62
N THR A 226 0.31 19.71 -12.37
CA THR A 226 1.76 19.46 -12.33
C THR A 226 2.15 18.92 -10.96
N PRO A 227 2.59 17.66 -10.84
CA PRO A 227 3.06 17.09 -9.58
C PRO A 227 4.44 17.65 -9.22
N GLY A 228 4.73 17.73 -7.92
CA GLY A 228 6.04 18.19 -7.47
C GLY A 228 6.27 18.00 -5.97
N PHE A 229 7.34 18.62 -5.48
CA PHE A 229 7.60 18.76 -4.06
C PHE A 229 8.24 20.11 -3.72
N VAL A 230 7.98 20.62 -2.52
CA VAL A 230 8.70 21.78 -1.96
C VAL A 230 10.00 21.35 -1.29
N THR A 231 10.99 22.23 -1.29
CA THR A 231 12.33 22.02 -0.71
C THR A 231 12.95 23.37 -0.35
N ALA A 232 14.20 23.39 0.12
CA ALA A 232 14.95 24.62 0.41
C ALA A 232 15.52 25.25 -0.87
N GLY A 233 15.60 26.58 -0.89
CA GLY A 233 16.09 27.36 -2.04
C GLY A 233 17.57 27.17 -2.27
N HIS A 234 18.38 27.11 -1.21
CA HIS A 234 19.82 26.91 -1.33
C HIS A 234 20.24 25.55 -1.92
N CYS A 235 19.30 24.61 -2.10
CA CYS A 235 19.59 23.30 -2.69
C CYS A 235 19.81 23.34 -4.22
N GLY A 236 19.32 24.37 -4.92
CA GLY A 236 19.47 24.46 -6.36
C GLY A 236 18.75 25.66 -6.98
N ASP A 237 19.17 26.00 -8.21
CA ASP A 237 18.61 27.10 -8.99
C ASP A 237 17.51 26.63 -9.94
N VAL A 238 16.67 27.56 -10.39
CA VAL A 238 15.65 27.30 -11.42
C VAL A 238 16.31 26.67 -12.66
N GLY A 239 15.71 25.58 -13.16
CA GLY A 239 16.20 24.80 -14.29
C GLY A 239 17.18 23.68 -13.92
N ASN A 240 17.66 23.61 -12.67
CA ASN A 240 18.46 22.46 -12.22
C ASN A 240 17.61 21.18 -12.23
N THR A 241 18.17 20.07 -12.73
CA THR A 241 17.51 18.76 -12.75
C THR A 241 17.83 17.93 -11.52
N THR A 242 16.88 17.12 -11.07
CA THR A 242 17.03 16.25 -9.91
C THR A 242 17.02 14.77 -10.25
N GLN A 243 17.69 13.98 -9.43
CA GLN A 243 17.52 12.53 -9.34
C GLN A 243 16.94 12.18 -7.96
N GLY A 244 16.03 11.21 -7.89
CA GLY A 244 15.45 10.80 -6.61
C GLY A 244 16.40 9.94 -5.77
N PHE A 245 15.90 9.43 -4.65
CA PHE A 245 16.69 8.63 -3.70
C PHE A 245 17.37 7.41 -4.34
N ASN A 246 16.81 6.91 -5.44
CA ASN A 246 17.27 5.77 -6.23
C ASN A 246 18.18 6.16 -7.42
N ARG A 247 18.63 7.43 -7.50
CA ARG A 247 19.46 7.98 -8.60
C ARG A 247 18.79 7.96 -9.98
N VAL A 248 17.47 7.77 -10.06
CA VAL A 248 16.70 7.89 -11.30
C VAL A 248 16.26 9.33 -11.50
N ALA A 249 16.22 9.78 -12.76
CA ALA A 249 15.73 11.10 -13.13
C ALA A 249 14.36 11.38 -12.50
N GLN A 250 14.21 12.52 -11.84
CA GLN A 250 13.05 12.84 -11.03
C GLN A 250 12.33 14.10 -11.48
N GLY A 251 13.02 15.23 -11.54
CA GLY A 251 12.34 16.51 -11.71
C GLY A 251 13.25 17.68 -12.07
N THR A 252 12.67 18.87 -12.05
CA THR A 252 13.35 20.14 -12.36
C THR A 252 12.89 21.23 -11.39
N PHE A 253 13.83 22.04 -10.91
CA PHE A 253 13.51 23.22 -10.10
C PHE A 253 12.75 24.25 -10.93
N GLU A 254 11.53 24.58 -10.53
CA GLU A 254 10.64 25.52 -11.21
C GLU A 254 10.62 26.90 -10.54
N GLY A 255 10.98 26.94 -9.25
CA GLY A 255 11.13 28.16 -8.48
C GLY A 255 12.15 27.94 -7.37
N SER A 256 13.02 28.92 -7.15
CA SER A 256 13.99 28.92 -6.05
C SER A 256 14.26 30.37 -5.61
N SER A 257 14.37 30.59 -4.31
CA SER A 257 14.70 31.87 -3.71
C SER A 257 15.60 31.67 -2.50
N PHE A 258 16.86 32.12 -2.62
CA PHE A 258 17.85 32.17 -1.55
C PHE A 258 19.00 33.12 -1.96
N PRO A 259 19.51 34.01 -1.09
CA PRO A 259 19.05 34.32 0.28
C PRO A 259 17.79 35.23 0.28
N GLY A 260 17.50 35.92 1.39
CA GLY A 260 16.25 36.65 1.66
C GLY A 260 15.17 35.74 2.27
N ASN A 261 14.85 34.66 1.55
CA ASN A 261 14.07 33.52 2.01
C ASN A 261 14.87 32.23 1.75
N ASP A 262 14.35 31.06 2.10
CA ASP A 262 14.98 29.79 1.74
C ASP A 262 13.96 28.72 1.32
N TYR A 263 13.37 28.89 0.14
CA TYR A 263 12.42 27.94 -0.43
C TYR A 263 12.63 27.71 -1.92
N ALA A 264 12.21 26.51 -2.36
CA ALA A 264 12.09 26.13 -3.74
C ALA A 264 10.93 25.13 -3.93
N TRP A 265 10.55 24.91 -5.17
CA TRP A 265 9.74 23.76 -5.55
C TRP A 265 10.24 23.14 -6.86
N VAL A 266 10.08 21.82 -6.94
CA VAL A 266 10.55 20.98 -8.02
C VAL A 266 9.35 20.28 -8.65
N SER A 267 9.13 20.45 -9.95
CA SER A 267 8.17 19.63 -10.69
C SER A 267 8.76 18.24 -10.91
N VAL A 268 7.95 17.19 -10.88
CA VAL A 268 8.41 15.81 -11.11
C VAL A 268 7.85 15.21 -12.39
N ASN A 269 8.62 14.31 -13.00
CA ASN A 269 8.23 13.62 -14.23
C ASN A 269 7.22 12.48 -13.95
N SER A 270 6.66 11.90 -15.02
CA SER A 270 5.62 10.86 -14.94
C SER A 270 6.02 9.53 -14.28
N GLN A 271 7.30 9.33 -13.92
CA GLN A 271 7.77 8.13 -13.21
C GLN A 271 7.69 8.29 -11.68
N TRP A 272 7.28 9.46 -11.19
CA TRP A 272 7.23 9.80 -9.78
C TRP A 272 5.82 10.23 -9.36
N THR A 273 5.33 9.64 -8.29
CA THR A 273 4.00 9.87 -7.74
C THR A 273 4.11 10.62 -6.41
N PRO A 274 3.64 11.88 -6.31
CA PRO A 274 3.56 12.58 -5.04
C PRO A 274 2.68 11.84 -4.04
N ARG A 275 3.19 11.62 -2.83
CA ARG A 275 2.44 11.03 -1.72
C ARG A 275 2.32 12.03 -0.60
N GLY A 276 1.13 12.15 -0.01
CA GLY A 276 0.87 13.04 1.12
C GLY A 276 1.39 12.51 2.45
N VAL A 277 2.63 12.01 2.46
CA VAL A 277 3.28 11.43 3.64
C VAL A 277 4.69 11.99 3.80
N VAL A 278 5.17 11.95 5.03
CA VAL A 278 6.58 12.12 5.40
C VAL A 278 7.13 10.76 5.79
N ASN A 279 8.28 10.38 5.25
CA ASN A 279 9.04 9.22 5.68
C ASN A 279 9.61 9.47 7.07
N GLY A 280 8.99 8.92 8.12
CA GLY A 280 9.50 9.00 9.50
C GLY A 280 10.63 8.02 9.80
N TYR A 281 11.18 7.34 8.79
CA TYR A 281 12.19 6.29 8.94
C TYR A 281 11.75 5.22 9.94
N SER A 282 12.41 5.11 11.09
CA SER A 282 12.03 4.16 12.15
C SER A 282 10.66 4.44 12.77
N ALA A 283 10.12 5.66 12.60
CA ALA A 283 8.77 6.03 13.06
C ALA A 283 7.66 5.63 12.07
N GLY A 284 7.99 5.06 10.90
CA GLY A 284 7.04 4.73 9.84
C GLY A 284 6.63 5.94 9.01
N GLU A 285 5.66 5.78 8.11
CA GLU A 285 5.14 6.89 7.31
C GLU A 285 4.16 7.74 8.12
N ILE A 286 4.38 9.06 8.13
CA ILE A 286 3.55 10.03 8.82
C ILE A 286 2.64 10.70 7.80
N ALA A 287 1.33 10.56 7.96
CA ALA A 287 0.36 11.20 7.08
C ALA A 287 0.41 12.73 7.21
N VAL A 288 0.31 13.42 6.08
CA VAL A 288 0.16 14.87 6.00
C VAL A 288 -1.32 15.16 5.76
N ALA A 289 -1.97 15.84 6.70
CA ALA A 289 -3.39 16.17 6.61
C ALA A 289 -3.64 17.65 6.27
N GLY A 290 -2.64 18.51 6.43
CA GLY A 290 -2.76 19.95 6.20
C GLY A 290 -1.47 20.68 6.57
N SER A 291 -1.58 21.99 6.74
CA SER A 291 -0.46 22.88 7.07
C SER A 291 -0.82 23.93 8.13
N GLN A 292 -1.64 23.55 9.11
CA GLN A 292 -1.93 24.42 10.25
C GLN A 292 -0.64 24.70 11.04
N GLU A 293 -0.26 25.97 11.08
CA GLU A 293 0.97 26.42 11.73
C GLU A 293 0.88 26.28 13.26
N GLN A 294 1.95 25.78 13.86
CA GLN A 294 2.06 25.60 15.31
C GLN A 294 2.83 26.75 15.98
N ILE A 295 2.54 26.96 17.25
CA ILE A 295 3.09 28.07 18.05
C ILE A 295 4.33 27.64 18.85
N GLU A 296 5.00 28.63 19.43
CA GLU A 296 6.12 28.43 20.35
C GLU A 296 5.77 27.45 21.49
N GLY A 297 6.69 26.52 21.76
CA GLY A 297 6.51 25.45 22.74
C GLY A 297 5.88 24.16 22.17
N ALA A 298 5.24 24.22 21.00
CA ALA A 298 4.70 23.02 20.35
C ALA A 298 5.81 22.03 19.97
N SER A 299 5.51 20.74 20.06
CA SER A 299 6.41 19.70 19.56
C SER A 299 6.45 19.74 18.04
N VAL A 300 7.63 19.53 17.48
CA VAL A 300 7.81 19.45 16.03
C VAL A 300 8.89 18.41 15.73
N CYS A 301 8.63 17.60 14.71
CA CYS A 301 9.57 16.61 14.22
C CYS A 301 10.00 16.96 12.80
N ARG A 302 11.21 16.55 12.44
CA ARG A 302 11.78 16.73 11.11
C ARG A 302 12.26 15.42 10.51
N SER A 303 12.18 15.34 9.18
CA SER A 303 12.62 14.20 8.37
C SER A 303 13.55 14.58 7.23
N GLY A 304 14.58 13.77 6.97
CA GLY A 304 15.65 14.09 6.05
C GLY A 304 16.75 13.03 5.98
N SER A 305 17.45 13.04 4.86
CA SER A 305 18.28 11.93 4.39
C SER A 305 19.56 11.64 5.18
N THR A 306 19.96 12.55 6.07
CA THR A 306 21.20 12.39 6.85
C THR A 306 20.90 11.90 8.25
N THR A 307 20.15 12.68 9.03
CA THR A 307 19.90 12.36 10.44
C THR A 307 18.52 11.76 10.69
N GLN A 308 17.78 11.45 9.62
CA GLN A 308 16.50 10.75 9.62
C GLN A 308 15.39 11.46 10.39
N TRP A 309 14.84 10.85 11.43
CA TRP A 309 13.72 11.41 12.20
C TRP A 309 14.22 12.01 13.50
N ARG A 310 14.04 13.33 13.68
CA ARG A 310 14.46 14.05 14.90
C ARG A 310 13.33 14.97 15.36
N CYS A 311 13.15 15.10 16.66
CA CYS A 311 12.11 15.94 17.22
C CYS A 311 12.68 16.95 18.20
N GLY A 312 11.94 18.03 18.39
CA GLY A 312 12.22 19.09 19.34
C GLY A 312 10.96 19.93 19.56
N THR A 313 11.16 21.21 19.81
CA THR A 313 10.11 22.20 20.03
C THR A 313 10.35 23.43 19.19
N ILE A 314 9.25 24.07 18.78
CA ILE A 314 9.29 25.41 18.20
C ILE A 314 9.72 26.38 19.30
N GLN A 315 10.79 27.13 19.06
CA GLN A 315 11.33 28.07 20.04
C GLN A 315 10.87 29.50 19.76
N GLN A 316 11.03 29.95 18.51
CA GLN A 316 10.62 31.29 18.07
C GLN A 316 10.22 31.24 16.59
N ARG A 317 9.06 31.80 16.24
CA ARG A 317 8.71 32.10 14.85
C ARG A 317 9.24 33.45 14.41
N ASN A 318 9.21 33.69 13.10
CA ASN A 318 9.61 34.96 12.47
C ASN A 318 11.01 35.44 12.90
N THR A 319 11.96 34.52 12.91
CA THR A 319 13.37 34.80 13.20
C THR A 319 14.12 35.16 11.92
N SER A 320 15.21 35.91 12.09
CA SER A 320 16.18 36.18 11.02
C SER A 320 17.49 35.51 11.35
N VAL A 321 18.11 34.88 10.35
CA VAL A 321 19.40 34.19 10.48
C VAL A 321 20.30 34.59 9.31
N THR A 322 21.59 34.78 9.60
CA THR A 322 22.58 35.19 8.59
C THR A 322 23.51 34.02 8.28
N TYR A 323 23.45 33.56 7.03
CA TYR A 323 24.40 32.62 6.44
C TYR A 323 25.53 33.37 5.71
N PRO A 324 26.63 32.69 5.33
CA PRO A 324 27.67 33.30 4.49
C PRO A 324 27.13 33.93 3.19
N GLU A 325 26.08 33.36 2.62
CA GLU A 325 25.43 33.80 1.38
C GLU A 325 24.51 35.01 1.59
N GLY A 326 24.00 35.21 2.82
CA GLY A 326 23.14 36.34 3.15
C GLY A 326 22.19 36.08 4.33
N THR A 327 21.46 37.12 4.73
CA THR A 327 20.40 37.01 5.73
C THR A 327 19.12 36.48 5.11
N ILE A 328 18.47 35.53 5.77
CA ILE A 328 17.08 35.14 5.52
C ILE A 328 16.19 35.56 6.69
N THR A 329 14.93 35.87 6.40
CA THR A 329 13.95 36.36 7.39
C THR A 329 12.70 35.50 7.40
N GLY A 330 11.89 35.58 8.46
CA GLY A 330 10.62 34.84 8.53
C GLY A 330 10.75 33.36 8.90
N VAL A 331 11.97 32.84 9.13
CA VAL A 331 12.18 31.43 9.46
C VAL A 331 11.81 31.12 10.90
N THR A 332 11.46 29.86 11.17
CA THR A 332 11.13 29.40 12.53
C THR A 332 12.29 28.63 13.13
N ARG A 333 12.69 29.03 14.34
CA ARG A 333 13.76 28.43 15.13
C ARG A 333 13.23 27.25 15.95
N THR A 334 13.98 26.15 15.98
CA THR A 334 13.63 24.94 16.73
C THR A 334 14.82 24.32 17.47
N SER A 335 14.51 23.46 18.44
CA SER A 335 15.51 22.64 19.16
C SER A 335 15.80 21.28 18.50
N ALA A 336 15.13 20.93 17.39
CA ALA A 336 15.43 19.70 16.67
C ALA A 336 16.82 19.80 16.03
N CYS A 337 17.64 18.75 16.11
CA CYS A 337 18.95 18.72 15.47
C CYS A 337 18.84 18.38 13.97
N ALA A 338 19.78 18.86 13.15
CA ALA A 338 19.92 18.51 11.74
C ALA A 338 21.40 18.62 11.31
N GLU A 339 21.77 17.97 10.22
CA GLU A 339 23.11 18.01 9.64
C GLU A 339 23.05 18.15 8.11
N GLY A 340 24.21 18.35 7.47
CA GLY A 340 24.31 18.51 6.01
C GLY A 340 23.62 17.37 5.26
N GLY A 341 22.74 17.71 4.33
CA GLY A 341 21.87 16.78 3.58
C GLY A 341 20.45 16.61 4.14
N ASP A 342 20.16 17.09 5.36
CA ASP A 342 18.79 17.23 5.86
C ASP A 342 18.07 18.47 5.28
N SER A 343 18.82 19.41 4.69
CA SER A 343 18.31 20.60 3.99
C SER A 343 17.16 20.26 3.04
N GLY A 344 16.12 21.09 3.06
CA GLY A 344 14.86 20.89 2.34
C GLY A 344 13.88 19.91 3.02
N GLY A 345 14.36 19.07 3.95
CA GLY A 345 13.57 18.03 4.59
C GLY A 345 12.41 18.57 5.44
N SER A 346 11.34 17.78 5.54
CA SER A 346 10.07 18.16 6.19
C SER A 346 10.25 18.52 7.66
N TYR A 347 9.54 19.54 8.13
CA TYR A 347 9.14 19.76 9.53
C TYR A 347 7.63 19.57 9.65
N ILE A 348 7.19 18.69 10.55
CA ILE A 348 5.79 18.32 10.76
C ILE A 348 5.47 18.27 12.25
N SER A 349 4.27 18.71 12.63
CA SER A 349 3.75 18.60 13.99
C SER A 349 2.42 17.87 13.95
N GLY A 350 2.34 16.71 14.62
CA GLY A 350 1.25 15.76 14.39
C GLY A 350 1.21 15.35 12.92
N ASN A 351 0.14 15.74 12.22
CA ASN A 351 -0.06 15.55 10.78
C ASN A 351 -0.05 16.88 9.99
N GLN A 352 0.36 17.98 10.61
CA GLN A 352 0.35 19.32 10.02
C GLN A 352 1.76 19.72 9.56
N ALA A 353 1.91 19.95 8.25
CA ALA A 353 3.14 20.44 7.64
C ALA A 353 3.49 21.83 8.20
N GLN A 354 4.71 21.99 8.71
CA GLN A 354 5.19 23.24 9.30
C GLN A 354 6.17 23.96 8.37
N GLY A 355 7.10 23.24 7.75
CA GLY A 355 8.11 23.88 6.90
C GLY A 355 9.18 22.94 6.34
N VAL A 356 10.18 23.52 5.70
CA VAL A 356 11.33 22.80 5.14
C VAL A 356 12.62 23.25 5.81
N THR A 357 13.53 22.31 6.07
CA THR A 357 14.79 22.56 6.76
C THR A 357 15.65 23.55 5.97
N SER A 358 15.98 24.70 6.55
CA SER A 358 16.87 25.69 5.94
C SER A 358 18.32 25.44 6.37
N GLY A 359 18.58 25.44 7.68
CA GLY A 359 19.92 25.21 8.20
C GLY A 359 19.97 25.30 9.71
N GLY A 360 21.16 25.35 10.29
CA GLY A 360 21.31 25.38 11.75
C GLY A 360 22.75 25.37 12.22
N SER A 361 22.93 25.17 13.53
CA SER A 361 24.22 25.07 14.21
C SER A 361 24.21 23.90 15.20
N GLY A 362 25.38 23.28 15.41
CA GLY A 362 25.51 22.08 16.24
C GLY A 362 25.38 20.80 15.40
N ASN A 363 25.02 19.69 16.04
CA ASN A 363 24.82 18.39 15.37
C ASN A 363 23.90 17.48 16.20
N CYS A 364 23.57 16.29 15.69
CA CYS A 364 22.69 15.37 16.41
C CYS A 364 23.37 14.56 17.52
N SER A 365 24.68 14.72 17.74
CA SER A 365 25.41 14.10 18.85
C SER A 365 25.44 14.98 20.11
N VAL A 366 25.59 16.31 19.95
CA VAL A 366 25.69 17.26 21.07
C VAL A 366 24.47 18.18 21.20
N GLY A 367 23.53 18.09 20.27
CA GLY A 367 22.41 19.01 20.15
C GLY A 367 22.72 20.19 19.24
N GLY A 368 21.68 20.97 18.92
CA GLY A 368 21.80 22.09 18.00
C GLY A 368 20.57 22.98 17.99
N THR A 369 20.65 24.05 17.21
CA THR A 369 19.53 24.91 16.85
C THR A 369 19.36 24.81 15.35
N THR A 370 18.12 24.67 14.89
CA THR A 370 17.79 24.60 13.47
C THR A 370 16.71 25.60 13.13
N TYR A 371 16.67 25.99 11.86
CA TYR A 371 15.71 26.91 11.29
C TYR A 371 15.00 26.23 10.14
N PHE A 372 13.69 26.40 10.06
CA PHE A 372 12.90 25.97 8.91
C PHE A 372 12.17 27.15 8.26
N GLN A 373 12.05 27.10 6.95
CA GLN A 373 11.23 28.00 6.16
C GLN A 373 9.76 27.53 6.23
N PRO A 374 8.81 28.36 6.69
CA PRO A 374 7.41 27.97 6.82
C PRO A 374 6.79 27.52 5.50
N VAL A 375 6.07 26.39 5.51
CA VAL A 375 5.52 25.79 4.28
C VAL A 375 4.44 26.67 3.64
N ASN A 376 3.62 27.35 4.44
CA ASN A 376 2.51 28.16 3.96
C ASN A 376 2.97 29.33 3.07
N GLU A 377 4.14 29.90 3.35
CA GLU A 377 4.74 30.92 2.47
C GLU A 377 5.08 30.35 1.10
N ILE A 378 5.73 29.18 1.06
CA ILE A 378 6.10 28.50 -0.19
C ILE A 378 4.86 28.18 -1.03
N LEU A 379 3.83 27.65 -0.37
CA LEU A 379 2.56 27.31 -1.02
C LEU A 379 1.90 28.55 -1.62
N SER A 380 1.88 29.67 -0.88
CA SER A 380 1.31 30.93 -1.34
C SER A 380 2.10 31.54 -2.49
N VAL A 381 3.43 31.63 -2.38
CA VAL A 381 4.30 32.29 -3.37
C VAL A 381 4.22 31.60 -4.73
N TYR A 382 4.18 30.26 -4.75
CA TYR A 382 4.16 29.51 -6.00
C TYR A 382 2.76 29.05 -6.42
N GLY A 383 1.72 29.28 -5.61
CA GLY A 383 0.36 28.81 -5.89
C GLY A 383 0.27 27.28 -5.89
N LEU A 384 0.87 26.65 -4.88
CA LEU A 384 0.95 25.19 -4.73
C LEU A 384 -0.13 24.68 -3.78
N THR A 385 -0.65 23.49 -4.06
CA THR A 385 -1.55 22.75 -3.17
C THR A 385 -0.80 21.58 -2.55
N LEU A 386 -0.82 21.49 -1.22
CA LEU A 386 -0.23 20.37 -0.49
C LEU A 386 -0.92 19.06 -0.87
N VAL A 387 -0.16 18.02 -1.18
CA VAL A 387 -0.71 16.67 -1.33
C VAL A 387 -0.91 16.11 0.08
N THR A 388 -2.15 15.78 0.42
CA THR A 388 -2.51 15.25 1.73
C THR A 388 -2.85 13.77 1.64
N ASN A 389 -2.43 12.98 2.63
CA ASN A 389 -2.85 11.60 2.81
C ASN A 389 -3.92 11.56 3.90
N THR A 390 -5.08 12.12 3.58
CA THR A 390 -6.31 11.69 4.24
C THR A 390 -6.55 10.28 3.73
N GLY A 391 -6.29 9.25 4.54
CA GLY A 391 -6.53 7.86 4.14
C GLY A 391 -7.97 7.72 3.65
N ASN A 392 -8.14 7.66 2.32
CA ASN A 392 -9.38 7.98 1.61
C ASN A 392 -9.92 9.40 1.90
N PRO A 393 -10.30 10.21 0.90
CA PRO A 393 -11.37 11.17 1.16
C PRO A 393 -12.57 10.37 1.71
N PRO A 394 -13.27 10.84 2.76
CA PRO A 394 -14.53 10.21 3.13
C PRO A 394 -15.36 10.12 1.84
N PRO A 395 -16.00 8.97 1.54
CA PRO A 395 -17.15 9.00 0.66
C PRO A 395 -18.03 10.14 1.16
N GLN A 396 -18.58 10.94 0.26
CA GLN A 396 -19.52 11.99 0.60
C GLN A 396 -20.61 11.38 1.51
N GLY A 397 -20.54 11.66 2.82
CA GLY A 397 -21.37 11.07 3.87
C GLY A 397 -20.87 9.75 4.48
N CYS A 398 -21.18 9.56 5.78
CA CYS A 398 -20.90 8.35 6.55
C CYS A 398 -21.81 7.14 6.21
N ALA A 399 -22.26 7.06 4.95
CA ALA A 399 -23.33 6.16 4.48
C ALA A 399 -22.99 4.65 4.54
N ASN A 400 -21.70 4.32 4.44
CA ASN A 400 -21.22 2.92 4.34
C ASN A 400 -20.92 2.25 5.69
N TYR A 401 -21.21 2.92 6.81
CA TYR A 401 -21.01 2.36 8.15
C TYR A 401 -22.25 1.59 8.63
N GLN A 402 -22.02 0.51 9.38
CA GLN A 402 -23.04 -0.44 9.86
C GLN A 402 -24.15 0.24 10.66
N ASN A 403 -23.81 1.25 11.47
CA ASN A 403 -24.77 2.03 12.23
C ASN A 403 -24.54 3.52 12.00
N GLN A 404 -25.62 4.28 11.85
CA GLN A 404 -25.59 5.73 11.67
C GLN A 404 -26.38 6.43 12.77
N TYR A 405 -25.87 7.56 13.22
CA TYR A 405 -26.47 8.40 14.24
C TYR A 405 -26.46 9.85 13.76
N ASN A 406 -27.65 10.43 13.66
CA ASN A 406 -27.80 11.85 13.36
C ASN A 406 -27.97 12.63 14.67
N GLY A 407 -27.36 13.80 14.75
CA GLY A 407 -27.46 14.66 15.91
C GLY A 407 -27.24 16.13 15.55
N SER A 408 -27.31 16.98 16.57
CA SER A 408 -26.95 18.39 16.47
C SER A 408 -26.15 18.81 17.68
N LEU A 409 -25.17 19.67 17.48
CA LEU A 409 -24.36 20.27 18.53
C LEU A 409 -24.42 21.79 18.44
N THR A 410 -24.46 22.45 19.59
CA THR A 410 -24.04 23.85 19.70
C THR A 410 -22.57 23.90 20.11
N ALA A 411 -21.91 25.05 19.87
CA ALA A 411 -20.51 25.25 20.21
C ALA A 411 -20.22 24.83 21.66
N ASN A 412 -19.10 24.16 21.88
CA ASN A 412 -18.62 23.58 23.13
C ASN A 412 -19.47 22.42 23.71
N GLN A 413 -20.47 21.90 23.00
CA GLN A 413 -21.24 20.76 23.48
C GLN A 413 -20.56 19.42 23.23
N ASN A 414 -21.00 18.40 23.97
CA ASN A 414 -20.64 17.01 23.76
C ASN A 414 -21.92 16.19 23.59
N VAL A 415 -21.94 15.29 22.61
CA VAL A 415 -22.96 14.25 22.46
C VAL A 415 -22.27 12.89 22.44
N TYR A 416 -22.89 11.90 23.09
CA TYR A 416 -22.35 10.55 23.18
C TYR A 416 -23.19 9.58 22.35
N GLN A 417 -22.52 8.73 21.58
CA GLN A 417 -23.14 7.73 20.71
C GLN A 417 -22.57 6.34 21.00
N PRO A 418 -23.36 5.27 20.84
CA PRO A 418 -24.75 5.23 20.36
C PRO A 418 -25.77 5.82 21.35
N THR A 419 -26.95 6.18 20.85
CA THR A 419 -28.07 6.70 21.64
C THR A 419 -28.51 5.62 22.65
N GLY A 420 -28.17 5.80 23.93
CA GLY A 420 -28.14 4.74 24.95
C GLY A 420 -26.83 4.69 25.75
N GLY A 421 -25.82 5.45 25.34
CA GLY A 421 -24.64 5.80 26.14
C GLY A 421 -23.37 5.00 25.83
N SER A 422 -23.49 3.75 25.35
CA SER A 422 -22.35 2.90 24.98
C SER A 422 -22.77 1.64 24.20
N TYR A 423 -21.81 0.89 23.68
CA TYR A 423 -21.97 -0.47 23.17
C TYR A 423 -20.88 -1.39 23.75
N THR A 424 -21.16 -2.69 23.80
CA THR A 424 -20.19 -3.71 24.25
C THR A 424 -19.85 -4.64 23.11
N THR A 425 -18.57 -4.97 22.94
CA THR A 425 -18.10 -6.05 22.05
C THR A 425 -17.43 -7.15 22.87
N THR A 426 -17.65 -8.40 22.47
CA THR A 426 -17.10 -9.61 23.12
C THR A 426 -15.86 -10.14 22.41
N VAL A 427 -15.49 -9.56 21.28
CA VAL A 427 -14.32 -9.95 20.47
C VAL A 427 -13.35 -8.78 20.32
N SER A 428 -12.07 -9.09 20.09
CA SER A 428 -11.12 -8.06 19.66
C SER A 428 -11.35 -7.73 18.19
N GLY A 429 -11.17 -6.46 17.81
CA GLY A 429 -11.19 -6.07 16.41
C GLY A 429 -11.27 -4.57 16.20
N THR A 430 -11.49 -4.17 14.95
CA THR A 430 -11.47 -2.76 14.54
C THR A 430 -12.78 -2.06 14.86
N HIS A 431 -12.70 -1.04 15.71
CA HIS A 431 -13.70 0.02 15.83
C HIS A 431 -13.41 1.08 14.78
N ALA A 432 -14.34 1.30 13.86
CA ALA A 432 -14.21 2.35 12.85
C ALA A 432 -15.34 3.37 13.00
N ALA A 433 -15.05 4.65 12.79
CA ALA A 433 -16.08 5.69 12.76
C ALA A 433 -15.77 6.77 11.73
N CYS A 434 -16.83 7.41 11.26
CA CYS A 434 -16.86 8.58 10.40
C CYS A 434 -17.80 9.59 11.04
N LEU A 435 -17.37 10.84 11.16
CA LEU A 435 -18.19 11.99 11.48
C LEU A 435 -18.25 12.87 10.24
N ASP A 436 -19.42 13.37 9.93
CA ASP A 436 -19.69 14.29 8.83
C ASP A 436 -20.50 15.46 9.40
N GLY A 437 -19.97 16.67 9.28
CA GLY A 437 -20.54 17.88 9.86
C GLY A 437 -20.70 19.02 8.84
N PRO A 438 -21.31 20.14 9.24
CA PRO A 438 -21.51 21.27 8.33
C PRO A 438 -20.19 21.99 8.05
N ALA A 439 -19.98 22.44 6.81
CA ALA A 439 -18.79 23.23 6.46
C ALA A 439 -18.61 24.45 7.39
N GLY A 440 -17.37 24.70 7.81
CA GLY A 440 -17.01 25.85 8.64
C GLY A 440 -17.23 25.66 10.15
N VAL A 441 -17.45 24.44 10.62
CA VAL A 441 -17.39 24.08 12.05
C VAL A 441 -16.20 23.16 12.32
N ASP A 442 -15.84 23.05 13.59
CA ASP A 442 -14.77 22.18 14.10
C ASP A 442 -15.39 21.19 15.08
N PHE A 443 -15.66 19.98 14.58
CA PHE A 443 -16.27 18.92 15.36
C PHE A 443 -15.25 17.79 15.56
N ASP A 444 -14.90 17.51 16.80
CA ASP A 444 -14.01 16.43 17.16
C ASP A 444 -14.76 15.12 17.41
N LEU A 445 -14.07 14.01 17.16
CA LEU A 445 -14.52 12.67 17.48
C LEU A 445 -13.53 11.95 18.43
N TYR A 446 -14.08 11.36 19.49
CA TYR A 446 -13.31 10.56 20.45
C TYR A 446 -13.96 9.19 20.64
N LEU A 447 -13.17 8.13 20.52
CA LEU A 447 -13.56 6.80 20.98
C LEU A 447 -13.10 6.63 22.43
N GLN A 448 -14.03 6.27 23.31
CA GLN A 448 -13.78 6.04 24.73
C GLN A 448 -14.08 4.59 25.09
N ARG A 449 -13.27 4.02 25.98
CA ARG A 449 -13.47 2.70 26.59
C ARG A 449 -13.80 2.85 28.07
N LEU A 450 -14.72 2.03 28.57
CA LEU A 450 -15.04 1.96 29.99
C LEU A 450 -13.99 1.14 30.72
N ASN A 451 -13.30 1.77 31.67
CA ASN A 451 -12.30 1.16 32.54
C ASN A 451 -12.78 1.28 33.98
N GLY A 452 -13.33 0.20 34.53
CA GLY A 452 -14.05 0.26 35.81
C GLY A 452 -15.29 1.15 35.68
N ASN A 453 -15.32 2.27 36.41
CA ASN A 453 -16.42 3.23 36.38
C ASN A 453 -16.10 4.51 35.58
N THR A 454 -14.93 4.58 34.93
CA THR A 454 -14.48 5.78 34.22
C THR A 454 -14.32 5.54 32.72
N TRP A 455 -14.64 6.56 31.92
CA TRP A 455 -14.45 6.54 30.48
C TRP A 455 -13.08 7.12 30.13
N THR A 456 -12.26 6.33 29.46
CA THR A 456 -10.93 6.76 28.98
C THR A 456 -10.95 6.85 27.46
N THR A 457 -10.49 7.97 26.90
CA THR A 457 -10.30 8.09 25.45
C THR A 457 -9.17 7.17 24.99
N VAL A 458 -9.47 6.31 24.02
CA VAL A 458 -8.53 5.32 23.46
C VAL A 458 -8.17 5.60 21.99
N ALA A 459 -8.98 6.41 21.30
CA ALA A 459 -8.64 6.98 20.00
C ALA A 459 -9.33 8.34 19.83
N THR A 460 -8.72 9.20 19.02
CA THR A 460 -9.18 10.57 18.77
C THR A 460 -8.99 10.89 17.30
N SER A 461 -9.92 11.66 16.75
CA SER A 461 -9.78 12.39 15.50
C SER A 461 -10.32 13.78 15.77
N ASN A 462 -9.46 14.80 15.70
CA ASN A 462 -9.72 16.16 16.15
C ASN A 462 -9.10 17.16 15.17
N SER A 463 -9.36 16.93 13.87
CA SER A 463 -8.94 17.88 12.85
C SER A 463 -9.81 19.14 12.96
N PRO A 464 -9.34 20.31 12.48
CA PRO A 464 -10.14 21.54 12.52
C PRO A 464 -11.27 21.56 11.46
N ASN A 465 -11.63 20.39 10.91
CA ASN A 465 -12.68 20.23 9.91
C ASN A 465 -13.94 19.67 10.58
N PRO A 466 -15.11 19.78 9.93
CA PRO A 466 -16.32 19.18 10.46
C PRO A 466 -16.33 17.63 10.40
N ASP A 467 -15.41 17.06 9.64
CA ASP A 467 -15.41 15.65 9.26
C ASP A 467 -14.24 14.92 9.91
N GLU A 468 -14.53 13.82 10.61
CA GLU A 468 -13.55 13.07 11.39
C GLU A 468 -13.60 11.59 11.09
N THR A 469 -12.45 10.90 11.19
CA THR A 469 -12.41 9.45 11.01
C THR A 469 -11.57 8.77 12.07
N ILE A 470 -12.10 7.69 12.65
CA ILE A 470 -11.38 6.85 13.61
C ILE A 470 -11.27 5.44 13.05
N SER A 471 -10.09 4.84 13.16
CA SER A 471 -9.87 3.40 13.02
C SER A 471 -8.99 2.93 14.17
N TYR A 472 -9.52 2.08 15.04
CA TYR A 472 -8.85 1.65 16.27
C TYR A 472 -9.07 0.17 16.52
N ASN A 473 -8.00 -0.61 16.68
CA ASN A 473 -8.10 -2.02 17.05
C ASN A 473 -8.20 -2.16 18.57
N GLY A 474 -9.38 -2.58 19.05
CA GLY A 474 -9.70 -2.70 20.47
C GLY A 474 -9.90 -4.14 20.92
N ALA A 475 -9.69 -4.39 22.22
CA ALA A 475 -10.00 -5.66 22.88
C ALA A 475 -11.49 -5.72 23.29
N PRO A 476 -12.04 -6.89 23.67
CA PRO A 476 -13.39 -6.98 24.23
C PRO A 476 -13.62 -5.97 25.35
N GLY A 477 -14.80 -5.35 25.39
CA GLY A 477 -15.13 -4.34 26.37
C GLY A 477 -16.26 -3.42 25.94
N THR A 478 -16.54 -2.43 26.78
CA THR A 478 -17.60 -1.43 26.57
C THR A 478 -17.00 -0.12 26.10
N TYR A 479 -17.54 0.41 25.01
CA TYR A 479 -17.04 1.55 24.27
C TYR A 479 -18.15 2.58 24.01
N ARG A 480 -17.79 3.84 23.83
CA ARG A 480 -18.69 4.89 23.33
C ARG A 480 -17.92 5.89 22.49
N TYR A 481 -18.62 6.55 21.58
CA TYR A 481 -18.09 7.71 20.87
C TYR A 481 -18.58 8.98 21.54
N ARG A 482 -17.71 9.99 21.61
CA ARG A 482 -18.03 11.36 22.01
C ARG A 482 -17.77 12.26 20.80
N VAL A 483 -18.82 12.90 20.32
CA VAL A 483 -18.75 13.97 19.34
C VAL A 483 -18.72 15.28 20.11
N HIS A 484 -17.74 16.13 19.84
CA HIS A 484 -17.58 17.40 20.54
C HIS A 484 -17.51 18.54 19.53
N ALA A 485 -18.33 19.57 19.70
CA ALA A 485 -18.22 20.77 18.89
C ALA A 485 -17.17 21.70 19.51
N TYR A 486 -15.93 21.63 19.02
CA TYR A 486 -14.87 22.52 19.47
C TYR A 486 -15.17 23.98 19.07
N SER A 487 -15.61 24.19 17.83
CA SER A 487 -16.13 25.48 17.38
C SER A 487 -17.24 25.33 16.34
N GLY A 488 -18.11 26.35 16.22
CA GLY A 488 -19.27 26.30 15.33
C GLY A 488 -20.45 25.49 15.90
N SER A 489 -21.54 25.39 15.15
CA SER A 489 -22.76 24.70 15.55
C SER A 489 -23.47 24.14 14.33
N GLY A 490 -24.16 23.03 14.50
CA GLY A 490 -24.93 22.43 13.40
C GLY A 490 -25.22 20.95 13.58
N THR A 491 -25.83 20.37 12.56
CA THR A 491 -26.19 18.96 12.50
C THR A 491 -25.03 18.11 12.02
N TYR A 492 -24.85 16.93 12.58
CA TYR A 492 -23.83 15.97 12.16
C TYR A 492 -24.44 14.59 11.88
N THR A 493 -23.74 13.80 11.06
CA THR A 493 -23.95 12.36 10.88
C THR A 493 -22.73 11.61 11.40
N LEU A 494 -22.93 10.63 12.28
CA LEU A 494 -21.88 9.73 12.75
C LEU A 494 -22.16 8.31 12.26
N GLY A 495 -21.29 7.76 11.41
CA GLY A 495 -21.26 6.35 11.06
C GLY A 495 -20.27 5.56 11.92
N ILE A 496 -20.64 4.37 12.43
CA ILE A 496 -19.74 3.48 13.17
C ILE A 496 -19.82 2.03 12.70
N ASN A 497 -18.68 1.34 12.72
CA ASN A 497 -18.54 -0.11 12.59
C ASN A 497 -17.97 -0.67 13.89
N ARG A 498 -18.55 -1.77 14.37
CA ARG A 498 -18.13 -2.42 15.61
C ARG A 498 -17.45 -3.77 15.28
N PRO A 499 -16.48 -4.21 16.10
CA PRO A 499 -15.89 -5.53 16.00
C PRO A 499 -16.90 -6.66 16.17
#